data_AF-A0A7D5BW06-F1
#
_entry.id   AF-A0A7D5BW06-F1
#
_cell.length_a   1.000
_cell.length_b   1.000
_cell.length_c   1.000
_cell.angle_alpha   90.00
_cell.angle_beta   90.00
_cell.angle_gamma   90.00
#
_symmetry.space_group_name_H-M   'P 1'
#
loop_
_entity.id
_entity.type
_entity.pdbx_description
1 polymer ?
#
loop_
_entity_poly.entity_id
_entity_poly.type
_entity_poly.pdbx_seq_one_letter_code
_entity_poly.pdbx_strand_id
1 'polypeptide(L)'
;ETKLCLIKPTIDEKGNFMELAFPHTEPIRISLKESLGKGGGKTTVQLCQSKVCGDRILGIDCGDKVADWLCDVLCMNGLRLIRQSAEDNRFSKKSSDKTLPLPLSNQAQFLL
;
A
#
# COMPACT_ATOMS: atom_id res chain seq x y z
N GLU A 1 1.33 -10.64 12.97
CA GLU A 1 -0.08 -10.96 13.23
C GLU A 1 -0.59 -11.93 12.17
N THR A 2 -1.21 -13.04 12.56
CA THR A 2 -1.60 -14.15 11.66
C THR A 2 -2.89 -13.87 10.90
N LYS A 3 -3.83 -13.09 11.44
CA LYS A 3 -5.07 -12.72 10.74
C LYS A 3 -4.82 -11.91 9.46
N LEU A 4 -3.68 -11.19 9.38
CA LEU A 4 -3.27 -10.50 8.15
C LEU A 4 -3.21 -11.43 6.94
N CYS A 5 -2.85 -12.71 7.14
CA CYS A 5 -2.77 -13.70 6.08
C CYS A 5 -4.14 -14.12 5.52
N LEU A 6 -5.24 -13.73 6.17
CA LEU A 6 -6.61 -13.98 5.70
C LEU A 6 -7.12 -12.88 4.77
N ILE A 7 -6.43 -11.73 4.72
CA ILE A 7 -6.75 -10.66 3.77
C ILE A 7 -6.32 -11.12 2.37
N LYS A 8 -7.27 -11.17 1.44
CA LYS A 8 -7.05 -11.57 0.05
C LYS A 8 -7.14 -10.36 -0.87
N PRO A 9 -6.01 -9.86 -1.41
CA PRO A 9 -6.04 -8.80 -2.42
C PRO A 9 -6.37 -9.37 -3.80
N THR A 10 -7.27 -8.71 -4.53
CA THR A 10 -7.58 -8.97 -5.93
C THR A 10 -7.41 -7.68 -6.72
N ILE A 11 -6.72 -7.72 -7.85
CA ILE A 11 -6.46 -6.55 -8.69
C ILE A 11 -7.34 -6.62 -9.93
N ASP A 12 -8.16 -5.60 -10.16
CA ASP A 12 -8.86 -5.38 -11.43
C ASP A 12 -8.21 -4.21 -12.16
N GLU A 13 -7.35 -4.52 -13.12
CA GLU A 13 -6.67 -3.53 -13.95
C GLU A 13 -7.65 -2.78 -14.88
N LYS A 14 -8.69 -3.45 -15.38
CA LYS A 14 -9.68 -2.84 -16.27
C LYS A 14 -10.56 -1.86 -15.49
N GLY A 15 -10.97 -2.24 -14.29
CA GLY A 15 -11.70 -1.41 -13.34
C GLY A 15 -10.84 -0.35 -12.65
N ASN A 16 -9.51 -0.51 -12.67
CA ASN A 16 -8.52 0.36 -12.03
C ASN A 16 -8.72 0.46 -10.50
N PHE A 17 -8.96 -0.69 -9.87
CA PHE A 17 -9.07 -0.83 -8.42
C PHE A 17 -8.44 -2.14 -7.92
N MET A 18 -8.00 -2.11 -6.67
CA MET A 18 -7.68 -3.29 -5.88
C MET A 18 -8.82 -3.51 -4.89
N GLU A 19 -9.26 -4.75 -4.74
CA GLU A 19 -10.24 -5.15 -3.76
C GLU A 19 -9.55 -5.97 -2.67
N LEU A 20 -9.81 -5.66 -1.40
CA LEU A 20 -9.39 -6.46 -0.26
C LEU A 20 -10.59 -7.20 0.30
N ALA A 21 -10.48 -8.53 0.37
CA ALA A 21 -11.50 -9.39 0.96
C ALA A 21 -10.99 -10.02 2.26
N PHE A 22 -11.90 -10.21 3.21
CA PHE A 22 -11.66 -10.93 4.45
C PHE A 22 -12.86 -11.85 4.72
N PRO A 23 -12.68 -13.06 5.29
CA PRO A 23 -13.79 -13.99 5.53
C PRO A 23 -14.95 -13.35 6.30
N HIS A 24 -16.17 -13.53 5.80
CA HIS A 24 -17.41 -13.05 6.43
C HIS A 24 -17.50 -11.52 6.58
N THR A 25 -16.80 -10.74 5.75
CA THR A 25 -16.88 -9.29 5.72
C THR A 25 -17.05 -8.81 4.28
N GLU A 26 -17.81 -7.72 4.09
CA GLU A 26 -17.90 -7.07 2.79
C GLU A 26 -16.52 -6.55 2.35
N PRO A 27 -16.13 -6.79 1.08
CA PRO A 27 -14.84 -6.39 0.59
C PRO A 27 -14.75 -4.87 0.43
N ILE A 28 -13.53 -4.32 0.53
CA ILE A 28 -13.27 -2.90 0.32
C ILE A 28 -12.47 -2.68 -0.95
N ARG A 29 -12.86 -1.65 -1.72
CA ARG A 29 -12.19 -1.25 -2.97
C ARG A 29 -11.32 -0.03 -2.78
N ILE A 30 -10.14 -0.08 -3.38
CA ILE A 30 -9.10 0.93 -3.34
C ILE A 30 -8.77 1.30 -4.78
N SER A 31 -8.86 2.58 -5.14
CA SER A 31 -8.50 3.00 -6.50
C SER A 31 -7.00 2.89 -6.72
N LEU A 32 -6.60 2.32 -7.87
CA LEU A 32 -5.19 2.25 -8.25
C LEU A 32 -4.69 3.55 -8.88
N LYS A 33 -5.60 4.44 -9.30
CA LYS A 33 -5.22 5.75 -9.85
C LYS A 33 -4.47 6.54 -8.80
N GLU A 34 -3.30 7.06 -9.16
CA GLU A 34 -2.80 8.25 -8.51
C GLU A 34 -3.83 9.35 -8.71
N SER A 35 -4.41 9.86 -7.62
CA SER A 35 -5.16 11.10 -7.65
C SER A 35 -4.16 12.25 -7.87
N LEU A 36 -3.50 12.28 -9.01
CA LEU A 36 -3.01 13.52 -9.60
C LEU A 36 -4.26 14.30 -9.94
N GLY A 37 -4.69 15.15 -9.00
CA GLY A 37 -5.87 16.00 -9.17
C GLY A 37 -5.77 16.70 -10.52
N LYS A 38 -6.62 16.29 -11.48
CA LYS A 38 -6.86 17.07 -12.69
C LYS A 38 -7.59 18.34 -12.26
N GLY A 39 -6.82 19.36 -11.95
CA GLY A 39 -7.31 20.69 -11.62
C GLY A 39 -6.89 21.14 -10.23
N GLY A 40 -5.82 21.95 -10.16
CA GLY A 40 -5.64 23.12 -9.28
C GLY A 40 -6.04 23.08 -7.80
N GLY A 41 -6.34 21.93 -7.22
CA GLY A 41 -6.83 21.77 -5.85
C GLY A 41 -6.12 20.58 -5.24
N LYS A 42 -5.30 20.84 -4.23
CA LYS A 42 -4.62 19.87 -3.37
C LYS A 42 -5.60 18.78 -2.94
N THR A 43 -5.68 17.69 -3.69
CA THR A 43 -6.17 16.44 -3.13
C THR A 43 -4.99 15.93 -2.33
N THR A 44 -5.09 16.01 -1.02
CA THR A 44 -4.10 15.60 -0.03
C THR A 44 -3.80 14.11 -0.21
N VAL A 45 -3.00 13.77 -1.21
CA VAL A 45 -2.19 12.55 -1.19
C VAL A 45 -1.28 12.76 0.01
N GLN A 46 -1.66 12.22 1.18
CA GLN A 46 -0.83 12.27 2.38
C GLN A 46 0.39 11.41 2.10
N LEU A 47 1.39 12.05 1.49
CA LEU A 47 2.73 11.51 1.37
C LEU A 47 3.24 11.30 2.78
N CYS A 48 3.20 10.07 3.23
CA CYS A 48 3.71 9.69 4.52
C CYS A 48 5.16 9.26 4.36
N GLN A 49 5.97 9.66 5.32
CA GLN A 49 7.32 9.16 5.47
C GLN A 49 7.30 8.14 6.60
N SER A 50 7.59 6.89 6.27
CA SER A 50 7.72 5.82 7.27
C SER A 50 9.14 5.25 7.28
N LYS A 51 9.47 4.44 8.29
CA LYS A 51 10.71 3.68 8.37
C LYS A 51 10.37 2.19 8.40
N VAL A 52 10.87 1.45 7.43
CA VAL A 52 10.77 -0.02 7.40
C VAL A 52 12.18 -0.58 7.40
N CYS A 53 12.53 -1.42 8.37
CA CYS A 53 13.87 -2.02 8.51
C CYS A 53 15.03 -0.99 8.48
N GLY A 54 14.79 0.26 8.89
CA GLY A 54 15.76 1.36 8.87
C GLY A 54 15.74 2.23 7.62
N ASP A 55 15.04 1.82 6.56
CA ASP A 55 14.93 2.58 5.32
C ASP A 55 13.76 3.56 5.37
N ARG A 56 14.02 4.80 4.98
CA ARG A 56 13.00 5.84 4.81
C ARG A 56 12.21 5.58 3.55
N ILE A 57 10.91 5.33 3.68
CA ILE A 57 10.03 5.04 2.55
C ILE A 57 9.09 6.22 2.31
N LEU A 58 8.80 6.48 1.05
CA LEU A 58 7.73 7.39 0.63
C LEU A 58 6.51 6.57 0.26
N GLY A 59 5.42 6.80 0.97
CA GLY A 59 4.17 6.08 0.78
C GLY A 59 2.97 7.00 0.69
N ILE A 60 1.93 6.51 0.04
CA ILE A 60 0.64 7.17 -0.08
C ILE A 60 -0.34 6.42 0.82
N ASP A 61 -1.00 7.16 1.73
CA ASP A 61 -2.07 6.60 2.55
C ASP A 61 -3.30 6.26 1.70
N CYS A 62 -3.89 5.08 1.92
CA CYS A 62 -5.08 4.62 1.19
C CYS A 62 -6.40 5.16 1.74
N GLY A 63 -6.36 6.03 2.76
CA GLY A 63 -7.49 6.77 3.30
C GLY A 63 -8.18 6.10 4.48
N ASP A 64 -8.95 6.89 5.23
CA ASP A 64 -9.56 6.48 6.50
C ASP A 64 -10.54 5.30 6.36
N LYS A 65 -11.30 5.22 5.25
CA LYS A 65 -12.20 4.08 5.01
C LYS A 65 -11.46 2.74 4.99
N VAL A 66 -10.25 2.73 4.44
CA VAL A 66 -9.40 1.52 4.39
C VAL A 66 -8.78 1.25 5.75
N ALA A 67 -8.38 2.30 6.47
CA ALA A 67 -7.90 2.19 7.84
C ALA A 67 -8.96 1.58 8.77
N ASP A 68 -10.19 2.08 8.72
CA ASP A 68 -11.31 1.59 9.52
C ASP A 68 -11.62 0.12 9.19
N TRP A 69 -11.70 -0.23 7.91
CA TRP A 69 -11.92 -1.61 7.49
C TRP A 69 -10.83 -2.56 7.98
N LEU A 70 -9.56 -2.15 7.94
CA LEU A 70 -8.45 -2.93 8.50
C LEU A 70 -8.56 -3.08 10.02
N CYS A 71 -8.94 -2.00 10.71
CA CYS A 71 -9.10 -2.03 12.15
C CYS A 71 -10.21 -3.01 12.57
N ASP A 72 -11.32 -3.02 11.83
CA ASP A 72 -12.45 -3.91 12.04
C ASP A 72 -12.08 -5.39 11.83
N VAL A 73 -11.56 -5.75 10.65
CA VAL A 73 -11.28 -7.15 10.30
C VAL A 73 -10.14 -7.77 11.12
N LEU A 74 -9.20 -6.96 11.62
CA LEU A 74 -8.09 -7.41 12.45
C LEU A 74 -8.36 -7.25 13.96
N CYS A 75 -9.43 -6.53 14.32
CA CYS A 75 -9.76 -6.13 15.69
C CYS A 75 -8.59 -5.38 16.37
N MET A 76 -8.01 -4.42 15.67
CA MET A 76 -6.81 -3.68 16.08
C MET A 76 -6.92 -2.21 15.71
N ASN A 77 -6.63 -1.29 16.64
CA ASN A 77 -6.72 0.13 16.36
C ASN A 77 -5.43 0.69 15.74
N GLY A 78 -5.55 1.80 15.02
CA GLY A 78 -4.41 2.57 14.51
C GLY A 78 -3.71 1.95 13.29
N LEU A 79 -4.38 1.03 12.59
CA LEU A 79 -3.86 0.43 11.37
C LEU A 79 -4.11 1.34 10.17
N ARG A 80 -3.12 1.43 9.28
CA ARG A 80 -3.24 2.13 8.00
C ARG A 80 -2.61 1.31 6.88
N LEU A 81 -3.24 1.33 5.72
CA LEU A 81 -2.67 0.78 4.50
C LEU A 81 -1.89 1.88 3.76
N ILE A 82 -0.62 1.61 3.52
CA ILE A 82 0.26 2.52 2.77
C ILE A 82 0.67 1.82 1.47
N ARG A 83 0.45 2.49 0.34
CA ARG A 83 1.00 2.06 -0.96
C ARG A 83 2.33 2.78 -1.23
N GLN A 84 3.28 2.10 -1.85
CA GLN A 84 4.54 2.73 -2.24
C GLN A 84 4.28 3.78 -3.32
N SER A 85 4.89 4.97 -3.18
CA SER A 85 4.83 6.01 -4.21
C SER A 85 5.73 5.63 -5.40
N ALA A 86 5.31 5.95 -6.62
CA ALA A 86 6.18 5.83 -7.79
C ALA A 86 7.42 6.75 -7.72
N GLU A 87 7.38 7.79 -6.87
CA GLU A 87 8.49 8.71 -6.61
C GLU A 87 9.48 8.19 -5.55
N ASP A 88 9.26 6.99 -4.99
CA ASP A 88 10.19 6.35 -4.08
C ASP A 88 11.45 5.86 -4.83
N ASN A 89 12.43 6.76 -4.96
CA ASN A 89 13.71 6.55 -5.64
C ASN A 89 14.70 5.67 -4.85
N ARG A 90 14.22 4.78 -3.98
CA ARG A 90 15.09 3.84 -3.28
C ARG A 90 15.55 2.77 -4.26
N PHE A 91 16.85 2.78 -4.56
CA PHE A 91 17.53 1.76 -5.36
C PHE A 91 18.39 0.87 -4.46
N SER A 92 18.47 -0.42 -4.81
CA SER A 92 19.31 -1.37 -4.09
C SER A 92 20.77 -0.93 -4.14
N LYS A 93 21.38 -0.70 -2.98
CA LYS A 93 22.82 -0.44 -2.88
C LYS A 93 23.68 -1.68 -3.16
N LYS A 94 23.09 -2.88 -3.29
CA LYS A 94 23.80 -4.16 -3.37
C LYS A 94 23.91 -4.77 -4.76
N SER A 95 23.18 -4.25 -5.76
CA SER A 95 23.28 -4.71 -7.15
C SER A 95 23.96 -3.65 -8.00
N SER A 96 24.91 -4.07 -8.83
CA SER A 96 25.49 -3.24 -9.91
C SER A 96 24.44 -2.72 -10.90
N ASP A 97 23.23 -3.29 -10.89
CA ASP A 97 22.05 -2.78 -11.57
C ASP A 97 21.24 -1.83 -10.67
N LYS A 98 21.27 -0.55 -11.03
CA LYS A 98 20.51 0.55 -10.40
C LYS A 98 19.10 0.72 -10.99
N THR A 99 18.54 -0.30 -11.62
CA THR A 99 17.40 -0.13 -12.55
C THR A 99 16.04 -0.45 -11.95
N LEU A 100 15.96 -1.02 -10.74
CA LEU A 100 14.69 -1.45 -10.13
C LEU A 100 14.41 -0.76 -8.79
N PRO A 101 13.19 -0.21 -8.58
CA PRO A 101 12.77 0.32 -7.28
C PRO A 101 12.80 -0.78 -6.21
N LEU A 102 13.24 -0.42 -5.00
CA LEU A 102 13.29 -1.34 -3.87
C LEU A 102 11.87 -1.62 -3.36
N PRO A 103 11.37 -2.87 -3.44
CA PRO A 103 10.09 -3.23 -2.85
C PRO A 103 10.13 -3.12 -1.32
N LEU A 104 8.96 -2.98 -0.71
CA LEU A 104 8.81 -2.95 0.76
C LEU A 104 8.89 -4.34 1.42
N SER A 105 9.11 -5.40 0.65
CA SER A 105 9.21 -6.75 1.19
C SER A 105 10.52 -6.94 1.96
N ASN A 106 10.41 -7.55 3.14
CA ASN A 106 11.51 -7.62 4.11
C ASN A 106 12.67 -8.53 3.67
N GLN A 107 12.42 -9.57 2.85
CA GLN A 107 13.44 -10.57 2.48
C GLN A 107 13.29 -11.21 1.10
N ALA A 108 12.17 -11.07 0.40
CA ALA A 108 12.00 -11.62 -0.95
C ALA A 108 10.97 -10.84 -1.75
N GLN A 109 11.23 -10.61 -3.04
CA GLN A 109 10.27 -9.99 -3.96
C GLN A 109 9.11 -10.93 -4.30
N PHE A 110 9.32 -12.23 -4.13
CA PHE A 110 8.33 -13.29 -4.34
C PHE A 110 8.34 -14.20 -3.12
N LEU A 111 7.16 -14.50 -2.58
CA LEU A 111 6.97 -15.56 -1.60
C LEU A 111 6.42 -16.77 -2.37
N LEU A 112 7.15 -17.90 -2.34
CA LEU A 112 6.72 -19.16 -2.94
C LEU A 112 5.68 -19.86 -2.07
#